data_AF-A0A926H2A1-F1
#
_entry.id   AF-A0A926H2A1-F1
#
_cell.length_a   1.000
_cell.length_b   1.000
_cell.length_c   1.000
_cell.angle_alpha   90.00
_cell.angle_beta   90.00
_cell.angle_gamma   90.00
#
_symmetry.space_group_name_H-M   'P 1'
#
loop_
_entity.id
_entity.type
_entity.pdbx_description
1 polymer ?
#
loop_
_entity_poly.entity_id
_entity_poly.type
_entity_poly.pdbx_seq_one_letter_code
_entity_poly.pdbx_strand_id
1 'polypeptide(L)'
;MVVALFDFNGNLSALYQFDQTLERIFARAIAFEGNTIFVLRDHVYEPGRPYITTSLDRFTRPSVVTGIDEPGFPRTNSPIYPNPATSILNVTCEKGYQIFTVNGTLLKETQEPTTTISVADLPPGLYLIKADNQVSRFLKY
;
A
#
# COMPACT_ATOMS: atom_id res chain seq x y z
N MET A 1 35.86 -3.47 -20.73
CA MET A 1 34.79 -3.26 -21.73
C MET A 1 33.44 -3.21 -21.02
N VAL A 2 32.56 -2.28 -21.37
CA VAL A 2 31.18 -2.22 -20.86
C VAL A 2 30.22 -2.45 -22.02
N VAL A 3 29.22 -3.32 -21.83
CA VAL A 3 28.20 -3.66 -22.81
C VAL A 3 26.83 -3.44 -22.18
N ALA A 4 25.96 -2.71 -22.86
CA ALA A 4 24.57 -2.51 -22.46
C ALA A 4 23.63 -3.31 -23.38
N LEU A 5 22.68 -4.02 -22.80
CA LEU A 5 21.59 -4.68 -23.51
C LEU A 5 20.30 -3.90 -23.27
N PHE A 6 19.60 -3.62 -24.36
CA PHE A 6 18.28 -2.98 -24.35
C PHE A 6 17.22 -3.99 -24.79
N ASP A 7 16.02 -3.88 -24.23
CA ASP A 7 14.86 -4.65 -24.68
C ASP A 7 14.32 -4.14 -26.04
N PHE A 8 13.33 -4.82 -26.60
CA PHE A 8 12.71 -4.42 -27.88
C PHE A 8 11.99 -3.06 -27.83
N ASN A 9 11.76 -2.51 -26.64
CA ASN A 9 11.15 -1.19 -26.44
C ASN A 9 12.21 -0.10 -26.18
N GLY A 10 13.50 -0.44 -26.20
CA GLY A 10 14.60 0.49 -25.96
C GLY A 10 14.90 0.76 -24.48
N ASN A 11 14.31 0.02 -23.54
CA ASN A 11 14.65 0.15 -22.12
C ASN A 11 15.90 -0.65 -21.79
N LEU A 12 16.70 -0.14 -20.85
CA LEU A 12 17.90 -0.85 -20.38
C LEU A 12 17.51 -2.13 -19.63
N SER A 13 17.94 -3.28 -20.15
CA SER A 13 17.66 -4.61 -19.59
C SER A 13 18.83 -5.14 -18.76
N ALA A 14 20.07 -4.96 -19.22
CA ALA A 14 21.25 -5.38 -18.49
C ALA A 14 22.50 -4.56 -18.84
N LEU A 15 23.40 -4.44 -17.86
CA LEU A 15 24.75 -3.89 -18.03
C LEU A 15 25.78 -4.95 -17.66
N TYR A 16 26.72 -5.17 -18.57
CA TYR A 16 27.85 -6.06 -18.35
C TYR A 16 29.14 -5.25 -18.35
N GLN A 17 30.00 -5.51 -17.37
CA GLN A 17 31.36 -5.01 -17.35
C GLN A 17 32.31 -6.20 -17.33
N PHE A 18 33.16 -6.26 -18.35
CA PHE A 18 34.21 -7.26 -18.49
C PHE A 18 35.57 -6.58 -18.32
N ASP A 19 36.39 -7.13 -17.45
CA ASP A 19 37.79 -6.74 -17.32
C ASP A 19 38.67 -7.98 -17.36
N GLN A 20 39.70 -7.98 -18.20
CA GLN A 20 40.61 -9.10 -18.37
C GLN A 20 42.03 -8.62 -18.22
N THR A 21 42.73 -9.23 -17.27
CA THR A 21 44.17 -9.10 -17.06
C THR A 21 44.84 -10.47 -17.31
N LEU A 22 46.17 -10.51 -17.33
CA LEU A 22 46.93 -11.76 -17.49
C LEU A 22 46.65 -12.79 -16.38
N GLU A 23 46.17 -12.34 -15.21
CA GLU A 23 45.97 -13.18 -14.03
C GLU A 23 44.49 -13.34 -13.64
N ARG A 24 43.58 -12.50 -14.15
CA ARG A 24 42.19 -12.41 -13.68
C ARG A 24 41.22 -12.04 -14.80
N ILE A 25 40.06 -12.70 -14.80
CA ILE A 25 38.89 -12.30 -15.58
C ILE A 25 37.81 -11.86 -14.59
N PHE A 26 37.26 -10.67 -14.77
CA PHE A 26 36.10 -10.17 -14.02
C PHE A 26 34.92 -10.01 -14.96
N ALA A 27 33.79 -10.62 -14.62
CA ALA A 27 32.49 -10.27 -15.19
C ALA A 27 31.60 -9.73 -14.08
N ARG A 28 31.05 -8.53 -14.29
CA ARG A 28 29.99 -7.98 -13.43
C ARG A 28 28.78 -7.79 -14.31
N ALA A 29 27.63 -8.28 -13.85
CA ALA A 29 26.38 -8.05 -14.52
C ALA A 29 25.38 -7.42 -13.56
N ILE A 30 24.66 -6.42 -14.04
CA ILE A 30 23.48 -5.87 -13.39
C ILE A 30 22.32 -6.10 -14.35
N ALA A 31 21.34 -6.90 -13.94
CA ALA A 31 20.13 -7.14 -14.71
C ALA A 31 18.91 -6.52 -14.00
N PHE A 32 17.98 -6.01 -14.79
CA PHE A 32 16.76 -5.34 -14.32
C PHE A 32 15.53 -6.16 -14.74
N GLU A 33 14.71 -6.55 -13.77
CA GLU A 33 13.42 -7.21 -14.02
C GLU A 33 12.34 -6.54 -13.16
N GLY A 34 11.54 -5.67 -13.78
CA GLY A 34 10.58 -4.83 -13.06
C GLY A 34 11.25 -3.99 -11.96
N ASN A 35 10.83 -4.18 -10.71
CA ASN A 35 11.41 -3.50 -9.54
C ASN A 35 12.60 -4.25 -8.90
N THR A 36 13.06 -5.34 -9.52
CA THR A 36 14.14 -6.18 -9.01
C THR A 36 15.43 -5.88 -9.74
N ILE A 37 16.51 -5.71 -8.98
CA ILE A 37 17.87 -5.61 -9.51
C ILE A 37 18.64 -6.86 -9.09
N PHE A 38 19.19 -7.56 -10.07
CA PHE A 38 20.09 -8.69 -9.85
C PHE A 38 21.52 -8.23 -10.10
N VAL A 39 22.39 -8.40 -9.10
CA VAL A 39 23.80 -8.09 -9.25
C VAL A 39 24.60 -9.39 -9.16
N LEU A 40 25.30 -9.72 -10.25
CA LEU A 40 26.32 -10.74 -10.27
C LEU A 40 27.67 -10.10 -9.95
N ARG A 41 28.26 -10.49 -8.83
CA ARG A 41 29.62 -10.13 -8.44
C ARG A 41 30.49 -11.38 -8.47
N ASP A 42 31.63 -11.28 -9.13
CA ASP A 42 32.66 -12.32 -9.09
C ASP A 42 33.77 -11.98 -8.09
N HIS A 43 34.25 -13.03 -7.42
CA HIS A 43 35.50 -13.08 -6.66
C HIS A 43 36.67 -13.50 -7.58
N VAL A 44 37.89 -13.17 -7.14
CA VAL A 44 39.16 -13.31 -7.89
C VAL A 44 39.45 -14.75 -8.34
N TYR A 45 39.79 -14.93 -9.62
CA TYR A 45 40.34 -16.18 -10.14
C TYR A 45 41.81 -16.34 -9.72
N GLU A 46 42.17 -17.53 -9.20
CA GLU A 46 43.57 -17.93 -8.99
C GLU A 46 43.93 -19.05 -9.98
N PRO A 47 45.05 -18.93 -10.73
CA PRO A 47 45.47 -19.95 -11.69
C PRO A 47 45.58 -21.34 -11.03
N GLY A 48 44.82 -22.32 -11.54
CA GLY A 48 44.82 -23.70 -11.04
C GLY A 48 43.68 -24.07 -10.09
N ARG A 49 42.74 -23.16 -9.78
CA ARG A 49 41.51 -23.47 -9.04
C ARG A 49 40.27 -23.04 -9.85
N PRO A 50 39.59 -23.95 -10.57
CA PRO A 50 38.49 -23.60 -11.47
C PRO A 50 37.14 -23.32 -10.77
N TYR A 51 37.12 -23.15 -9.43
CA TYR A 51 35.88 -22.95 -8.70
C TYR A 51 35.47 -21.47 -8.70
N ILE A 52 34.36 -21.18 -9.37
CA ILE A 52 33.69 -19.88 -9.35
C ILE A 52 32.62 -19.91 -8.25
N THR A 53 32.66 -18.98 -7.31
CA THR A 53 31.54 -18.72 -6.40
C THR A 53 30.85 -17.44 -6.84
N THR A 54 29.72 -17.56 -7.53
CA THR A 54 28.86 -16.43 -7.85
C THR A 54 27.97 -16.14 -6.64
N SER A 55 28.01 -14.92 -6.11
CA SER A 55 27.01 -14.44 -5.16
C SER A 55 25.92 -13.68 -5.94
N LEU A 56 24.69 -14.19 -5.89
CA LEU A 56 23.53 -13.48 -6.41
C LEU A 56 22.93 -12.61 -5.30
N ASP A 57 23.18 -11.31 -5.33
CA ASP A 57 22.50 -10.37 -4.45
C ASP A 57 21.23 -9.86 -5.13
N ARG A 58 20.07 -10.19 -4.56
CA ARG A 58 18.76 -9.67 -4.99
C ARG A 58 18.43 -8.41 -4.19
N PHE A 59 18.54 -7.25 -4.82
CA PHE A 59 18.03 -6.01 -4.25
C PHE A 59 16.60 -5.82 -4.72
N THR A 60 15.65 -6.17 -3.85
CA THR A 60 14.26 -5.72 -4.01
C THR A 60 14.20 -4.35 -3.37
N ARG A 61 13.82 -3.30 -4.10
CA ARG A 61 13.50 -2.02 -3.45
C ARG A 61 12.44 -2.34 -2.39
N PRO A 62 12.67 -2.05 -1.09
CA PRO A 62 11.57 -2.13 -0.16
C PRO A 62 10.52 -1.16 -0.69
N SER A 63 9.34 -1.68 -1.04
CA SER A 63 8.16 -0.86 -1.20
C SER A 63 7.90 -0.27 0.17
N VAL A 64 8.51 0.88 0.48
CA VAL A 64 8.14 1.65 1.64
C VAL A 64 6.76 2.20 1.30
N VAL A 65 5.74 1.42 1.65
CA VAL A 65 4.37 1.90 1.69
C VAL A 65 4.35 2.90 2.83
N THR A 66 4.42 4.19 2.51
CA THR A 66 4.23 5.28 3.48
C THR A 66 2.75 5.50 3.82
N GLY A 67 1.88 4.61 3.35
CA GLY A 67 0.47 4.54 3.72
C GLY A 67 0.24 3.58 4.88
N ILE A 68 -0.57 4.00 5.84
CA ILE A 68 -1.28 3.04 6.70
C ILE A 68 -2.19 2.27 5.75
N ASP A 69 -1.99 0.96 5.59
CA ASP A 69 -3.00 0.11 4.98
C ASP A 69 -4.27 0.32 5.80
N GLU A 70 -5.28 1.00 5.23
CA GLU A 70 -6.60 1.04 5.85
C GLU A 70 -6.98 -0.43 6.03
N PRO A 71 -7.13 -0.93 7.27
CA PRO A 71 -7.59 -2.30 7.47
C PRO A 71 -8.84 -2.43 6.63
N GLY A 72 -8.84 -3.40 5.72
CA GLY A 72 -9.90 -3.63 4.75
C GLY A 72 -11.18 -4.00 5.48
N PHE A 73 -11.83 -3.02 6.11
CA PHE A 73 -13.24 -3.08 6.38
C PHE A 73 -13.87 -3.30 5.01
N PRO A 74 -14.68 -4.36 4.83
CA PRO A 74 -15.45 -4.47 3.61
C PRO A 74 -16.10 -3.10 3.42
N ARG A 75 -15.88 -2.48 2.26
CA ARG A 75 -16.51 -1.20 1.90
C ARG A 75 -18.00 -1.46 1.77
N THR A 76 -18.66 -1.69 2.89
CA THR A 76 -20.09 -1.68 3.03
C THR A 76 -20.45 -0.21 3.03
N ASN A 77 -20.37 0.38 1.83
CA ASN A 77 -20.78 1.73 1.57
C ASN A 77 -22.30 1.77 1.71
N SER A 78 -22.84 1.83 2.93
CA SER A 78 -24.09 2.57 3.08
C SER A 78 -23.73 4.02 2.82
N PRO A 79 -24.19 4.63 1.71
CA PRO A 79 -23.82 5.99 1.37
C PRO A 79 -24.40 6.91 2.43
N ILE A 80 -23.53 7.47 3.26
CA ILE A 80 -23.89 8.50 4.23
C ILE A 80 -23.64 9.86 3.59
N TYR A 81 -24.67 10.68 3.53
CA TYR A 81 -24.57 12.02 2.95
C TYR A 81 -25.57 12.98 3.61
N PRO A 82 -25.27 14.30 3.67
CA PRO A 82 -23.98 14.88 3.38
C PRO A 82 -22.92 14.45 4.42
N ASN A 83 -21.67 14.38 3.99
CA ASN A 83 -20.52 14.23 4.89
C ASN A 83 -19.43 15.17 4.36
N PRO A 84 -19.12 16.29 5.04
CA PRO A 84 -19.61 16.71 6.37
C PRO A 84 -21.11 17.05 6.45
N ALA A 85 -21.74 16.77 7.59
CA ALA A 85 -23.14 17.06 7.89
C ALA A 85 -23.29 18.30 8.78
N THR A 86 -24.39 19.05 8.62
CA THR A 86 -24.72 20.24 9.43
C THR A 86 -25.87 19.99 10.39
N SER A 87 -26.95 19.35 9.93
CA SER A 87 -28.15 19.13 10.73
C SER A 87 -28.83 17.80 10.47
N ILE A 88 -28.77 17.31 9.22
CA ILE A 88 -29.43 16.07 8.80
C ILE A 88 -28.40 15.18 8.11
N LEU A 89 -28.48 13.89 8.41
CA LEU A 89 -27.71 12.81 7.80
C LEU A 89 -28.68 11.86 7.09
N ASN A 90 -28.48 11.62 5.81
CA ASN A 90 -29.21 10.61 5.05
C ASN A 90 -28.41 9.30 5.10
N VAL A 91 -29.05 8.26 5.61
CA VAL A 91 -28.50 6.92 5.79
C VAL A 91 -29.65 5.94 5.94
N THR A 92 -29.65 4.88 5.15
CA THR A 92 -30.64 3.80 5.30
C THR A 92 -30.23 2.91 6.46
N CYS A 93 -31.10 2.82 7.46
CA CYS A 93 -30.94 1.99 8.65
C CYS A 93 -32.18 1.10 8.77
N GLU A 94 -32.11 -0.17 8.38
CA GLU A 94 -33.30 -1.04 8.38
C GLU A 94 -33.68 -1.52 9.78
N LYS A 95 -32.70 -1.64 10.68
CA LYS A 95 -32.88 -2.11 12.07
C LYS A 95 -32.56 -1.04 13.12
N GLY A 96 -32.67 0.23 12.72
CA GLY A 96 -32.24 1.37 13.54
C GLY A 96 -30.73 1.59 13.54
N TYR A 97 -30.28 2.47 14.41
CA TYR A 97 -28.88 2.95 14.43
C TYR A 97 -28.40 3.31 15.83
N GLN A 98 -27.08 3.41 15.97
CA GLN A 98 -26.38 3.94 17.14
C GLN A 98 -25.30 4.92 16.70
N ILE A 99 -25.23 6.11 17.32
CA ILE A 99 -24.17 7.12 17.08
C ILE A 99 -23.26 7.17 18.29
N PHE A 100 -21.95 7.13 18.03
CA PHE A 100 -20.90 7.16 19.03
C PHE A 100 -19.91 8.31 18.78
N THR A 101 -19.28 8.79 19.84
CA THR A 101 -18.04 9.56 19.75
C THR A 101 -16.90 8.67 19.25
N VAL A 102 -15.80 9.28 18.81
CA VAL A 102 -14.56 8.54 18.48
C VAL A 102 -13.98 7.74 19.65
N ASN A 103 -14.32 8.11 20.89
CA ASN A 103 -13.91 7.40 22.09
C ASN A 103 -14.86 6.23 22.45
N GLY A 104 -15.89 5.97 21.63
CA GLY A 104 -16.86 4.89 21.83
C GLY A 104 -18.02 5.24 22.78
N THR A 105 -18.19 6.50 23.16
CA THR A 105 -19.33 6.93 23.99
C THR A 105 -20.60 6.97 23.14
N LEU A 106 -21.64 6.24 23.54
CA LEU A 106 -22.95 6.27 22.89
C LEU A 106 -23.64 7.62 23.12
N LEU A 107 -24.10 8.26 22.05
CA LEU A 107 -24.80 9.56 22.09
C LEU A 107 -26.26 9.47 21.69
N LYS A 108 -26.58 8.64 20.69
CA LYS A 108 -27.94 8.43 20.20
C LYS A 108 -28.14 6.98 19.81
N GLU A 109 -29.34 6.47 20.03
CA GLU A 109 -29.76 5.18 19.51
C GLU A 109 -31.26 5.17 19.18
N THR A 110 -31.61 4.32 18.23
CA THR A 110 -32.99 3.92 17.95
C THR A 110 -32.98 2.50 17.39
N GLN A 111 -34.06 1.74 17.62
CA GLN A 111 -34.28 0.45 16.99
C GLN A 111 -35.24 0.55 15.79
N GLU A 112 -35.82 1.73 15.57
CA GLU A 112 -36.77 1.97 14.49
C GLU A 112 -36.07 2.16 13.14
N PRO A 113 -36.61 1.60 12.04
CA PRO A 113 -36.09 1.83 10.71
C PRO A 113 -36.16 3.32 10.34
N THR A 114 -35.10 3.85 9.72
CA THR A 114 -35.10 5.23 9.20
C THR A 114 -34.17 5.39 8.01
N THR A 115 -34.42 6.42 7.20
CA THR A 115 -33.56 6.86 6.10
C THR A 115 -32.88 8.19 6.39
N THR A 116 -33.26 8.86 7.48
CA THR A 116 -32.76 10.18 7.87
C THR A 116 -32.58 10.30 9.37
N ILE A 117 -31.53 11.02 9.78
CA ILE A 117 -31.17 11.22 11.18
C ILE A 117 -30.87 12.69 11.41
N SER A 118 -31.48 13.27 12.44
CA SER A 118 -31.11 14.61 12.92
C SER A 118 -29.85 14.54 13.79
N VAL A 119 -28.84 15.29 13.39
CA VAL A 119 -27.55 15.46 14.07
C VAL A 119 -27.31 16.92 14.50
N ALA A 120 -28.32 17.78 14.41
CA ALA A 120 -28.20 19.23 14.66
C ALA A 120 -27.76 19.57 16.09
N ASP A 121 -28.14 18.74 17.05
CA ASP A 121 -27.80 18.82 18.48
C ASP A 121 -26.39 18.30 18.81
N LEU A 122 -25.72 17.63 17.86
CA LEU A 122 -24.35 17.18 18.05
C LEU A 122 -23.37 18.35 17.87
N PRO A 123 -22.40 18.53 18.79
CA PRO A 123 -21.29 19.46 18.60
C PRO A 123 -20.49 19.17 17.31
N PRO A 124 -19.74 20.15 16.79
CA PRO A 124 -18.84 19.90 15.68
C PRO A 124 -17.78 18.85 16.06
N GLY A 125 -17.55 17.87 15.20
CA GLY A 125 -16.64 16.77 15.51
C GLY A 125 -16.76 15.56 14.57
N LEU A 126 -15.92 14.56 14.83
CA LEU A 126 -15.95 13.27 14.14
C LEU A 126 -16.81 12.28 14.94
N TYR A 127 -17.68 11.56 14.25
CA TYR A 127 -18.60 10.60 14.85
C TYR A 127 -18.59 9.28 14.09
N LEU A 128 -18.93 8.21 14.80
CA LEU A 128 -19.17 6.89 14.25
C LEU A 128 -20.66 6.59 14.31
N ILE A 129 -21.21 6.04 13.24
CA ILE A 129 -22.56 5.52 13.20
C ILE A 129 -22.51 4.03 12.89
N LYS A 130 -23.21 3.25 13.71
CA LYS A 130 -23.46 1.84 13.49
C LYS A 130 -24.91 1.69 13.09
N ALA A 131 -25.15 1.12 11.91
CA ALA A 131 -26.47 0.77 11.42
C ALA A 131 -26.38 -0.62 10.81
N ASP A 132 -27.31 -1.50 11.19
CA ASP A 132 -27.28 -2.91 10.79
C ASP A 132 -25.92 -3.57 11.15
N ASN A 133 -25.28 -4.25 10.19
CA ASN A 133 -23.94 -4.84 10.34
C ASN A 133 -22.83 -3.92 9.81
N GLN A 134 -23.10 -2.61 9.66
CA GLN A 134 -22.17 -1.64 9.09
C GLN A 134 -21.80 -0.57 10.11
N VAL A 135 -20.55 -0.13 10.05
CA VAL A 135 -20.04 1.00 10.83
C VAL A 135 -19.41 1.98 9.85
N SER A 136 -19.82 3.24 9.94
CA SER A 136 -19.35 4.32 9.08
C SER A 136 -18.99 5.54 9.92
N ARG A 137 -18.17 6.44 9.36
CA ARG A 137 -17.76 7.70 10.01
C ARG A 137 -18.35 8.90 9.28
N PHE A 138 -18.70 9.95 10.02
CA PHE A 138 -19.10 11.24 9.43
C PHE A 138 -18.55 12.42 10.26
N LEU A 139 -18.28 13.54 9.59
CA LEU A 139 -17.95 14.81 10.24
C LEU A 139 -19.22 15.63 10.43
N LYS A 140 -19.35 16.26 11.60
CA LYS A 140 -20.34 17.28 11.92
C LYS A 140 -19.65 18.64 11.99
N TYR A 141 -20.22 19.63 11.30
CA TYR A 141 -19.81 21.04 11.38
C TYR A 141 -20.77 21.86 12.23
#